data_AF-A0A146M7Y6-F1
#
_entry.id   AF-A0A146M7Y6-F1
#
_cell.length_a   1.000
_cell.length_b   1.000
_cell.length_c   1.000
_cell.angle_alpha   90.00
_cell.angle_beta   90.00
_cell.angle_gamma   90.00
#
_symmetry.space_group_name_H-M   'P 1'
#
loop_
_entity.id
_entity.type
_entity.pdbx_description
1 polymer ?
#
loop_
_entity_poly.entity_id
_entity_poly.type
_entity_poly.pdbx_seq_one_letter_code
_entity_poly.pdbx_strand_id
1 'polypeptide(L)'
;VVVGRFREEKKLMADIRIEASRGNHAGAKVLAGQLVKVRKQKTRTFGMNSKIQSVSSHNRMMTSNVAMADAMSNTASTMKNMNDLMKPEEVAAKLKNFQQAAMKMDMTDEMINDTLDDIFADSDEEQETDAVVNQVLDEIGIEISGKMRAAPGVEKGSIGVASKAKSPSEADLEAQLARLRSNE
;
A
#
# COMPACT_ATOMS: atom_id res chain seq x y z
N VAL A 1 35.26 23.53 -12.26
CA VAL A 1 35.56 23.90 -13.67
C VAL A 1 34.81 25.16 -14.15
N VAL A 2 33.49 25.24 -14.02
CA VAL A 2 32.70 26.40 -14.50
C VAL A 2 33.07 27.70 -13.75
N VAL A 3 33.17 27.66 -12.42
CA VAL A 3 33.54 28.81 -11.57
C VAL A 3 34.92 29.41 -11.91
N GLY A 4 35.88 28.59 -12.34
CA GLY A 4 37.20 29.05 -12.76
C GLY A 4 37.14 29.96 -13.99
N ARG A 5 36.30 29.61 -14.97
CA ARG A 5 36.15 30.38 -16.22
C ARG A 5 35.44 31.72 -16.01
N PHE A 6 34.56 31.83 -15.00
CA PHE A 6 33.97 33.12 -14.61
C PHE A 6 35.01 34.07 -13.98
N ARG A 7 35.94 33.54 -13.18
CA ARG A 7 37.04 34.32 -12.61
C ARG A 7 38.03 34.77 -13.69
N GLU A 8 38.32 33.88 -14.64
CA GLU A 8 39.17 34.17 -15.80
C GLU A 8 38.55 35.22 -16.72
N GLU A 9 37.23 35.15 -16.98
CA GLU A 9 36.49 36.17 -17.73
C GLU A 9 36.61 37.55 -17.08
N LYS A 10 36.46 37.62 -15.74
CA LYS A 10 36.60 38.87 -14.98
C LYS A 10 38.02 39.42 -15.03
N LYS A 11 39.04 38.57 -14.93
CA LYS A 11 40.45 38.97 -15.08
C LYS A 11 40.72 39.53 -16.47
N LEU A 12 40.33 38.81 -17.53
CA LEU A 12 40.49 39.26 -18.90
C LEU A 12 39.79 40.61 -19.16
N MET A 13 38.60 40.84 -18.59
CA MET A 13 37.94 42.15 -18.69
C MET A 13 38.72 43.28 -18.00
N ALA A 14 39.33 43.01 -16.84
CA ALA A 14 40.17 43.98 -16.14
C ALA A 14 41.45 44.27 -16.94
N ASP A 15 42.12 43.23 -17.45
CA ASP A 15 43.37 43.36 -18.21
C ASP A 15 43.15 44.08 -19.54
N ILE A 16 42.05 43.81 -20.25
CA ILE A 16 41.66 44.56 -21.46
C ILE A 16 41.47 46.04 -21.14
N ARG A 17 40.85 46.37 -20.01
CA ARG A 17 40.63 47.77 -19.60
C ARG A 17 41.94 48.49 -19.32
N ILE A 18 42.88 47.80 -18.66
CA ILE A 18 44.22 48.31 -18.37
C ILE A 18 45.00 48.54 -19.67
N GLU A 19 45.10 47.54 -20.54
CA GLU A 19 45.84 47.64 -21.80
C GLU A 19 45.23 48.68 -22.76
N ALA A 20 43.90 48.81 -22.79
CA ALA A 20 43.24 49.86 -23.54
C ALA A 20 43.54 51.27 -23.00
N SER A 21 43.57 51.44 -21.67
CA SER A 21 43.92 52.73 -21.04
C SER A 21 45.37 53.15 -21.25
N ARG A 22 46.27 52.20 -21.50
CA ARG A 22 47.69 52.43 -21.83
C ARG A 22 47.94 52.71 -23.31
N GLY A 23 46.90 52.73 -24.16
CA GLY A 23 47.02 52.91 -25.60
C GLY A 23 47.53 51.67 -26.35
N ASN A 24 47.68 50.52 -25.69
CA ASN A 24 48.13 49.28 -26.31
C ASN A 24 46.98 48.54 -27.00
N HIS A 25 46.56 49.05 -28.16
CA HIS A 25 45.46 48.48 -28.93
C HIS A 25 45.74 47.06 -29.44
N ALA A 26 47.00 46.71 -29.72
CA ALA A 26 47.38 45.38 -30.16
C ALA A 26 47.23 44.34 -29.03
N GLY A 27 47.72 44.65 -27.83
CA GLY A 27 47.56 43.81 -26.63
C GLY A 27 46.10 43.62 -26.23
N ALA A 28 45.33 44.71 -26.22
CA ALA A 28 43.88 44.66 -25.94
C ALA A 28 43.12 43.77 -26.94
N LYS A 29 43.49 43.78 -28.23
CA LYS A 29 42.87 42.94 -29.27
C LYS A 29 43.13 41.45 -29.04
N VAL A 30 44.34 41.07 -28.63
CA VAL A 30 44.68 39.67 -28.31
C VAL A 30 43.87 39.17 -27.10
N LEU A 31 43.82 39.96 -26.04
CA LEU A 31 43.06 39.64 -24.82
C LEU A 31 41.54 39.58 -25.09
N ALA A 32 41.01 40.47 -25.93
CA ALA A 32 39.62 40.43 -26.38
C ALA A 32 39.30 39.14 -27.15
N GLY A 33 40.23 38.67 -27.99
CA GLY A 33 40.09 37.37 -28.65
C GLY A 33 40.01 36.19 -27.68
N GLN A 34 40.80 36.22 -26.60
CA GLN A 34 40.73 35.23 -25.52
C GLN A 34 39.40 35.30 -24.76
N LEU A 35 38.90 36.50 -24.46
CA LEU A 35 37.61 36.71 -23.81
C LEU A 35 36.45 36.07 -24.61
N VAL A 36 36.44 36.25 -25.92
CA VAL A 36 35.42 35.63 -26.80
C VAL A 36 35.50 34.10 -26.75
N LYS A 37 36.70 33.53 -26.75
CA LYS A 37 36.90 32.06 -26.62
C LYS A 37 36.38 31.55 -25.28
N VAL A 38 36.68 32.23 -24.18
CA VAL A 38 36.20 31.87 -22.83
C VAL A 38 34.66 31.93 -22.77
N ARG A 39 34.04 32.98 -23.33
CA ARG A 39 32.57 33.09 -23.41
C ARG A 39 31.93 31.96 -24.20
N LYS A 40 32.48 31.63 -25.38
CA LYS A 40 31.99 30.48 -26.19
C LYS A 40 32.12 29.16 -25.44
N GLN A 41 33.25 28.94 -24.78
CA GLN A 41 33.48 27.74 -23.98
C GLN A 41 32.54 27.64 -22.77
N LYS A 42 32.21 28.75 -22.13
CA LYS A 42 31.26 28.82 -21.01
C LYS A 42 29.88 28.36 -21.45
N THR A 43 29.35 28.92 -22.54
CA THR A 43 28.06 28.49 -23.13
C THR A 43 28.09 27.01 -23.50
N ARG A 44 29.17 26.55 -24.15
CA ARG A 44 29.35 25.13 -24.50
C ARG A 44 29.37 24.23 -23.26
N THR A 45 30.03 24.65 -22.19
CA THR A 45 30.11 23.88 -20.94
C THR A 45 28.76 23.81 -20.23
N PHE A 46 27.97 24.89 -20.25
CA PHE A 46 26.60 24.86 -19.71
C PHE A 46 25.72 23.84 -20.44
N GLY A 47 25.69 23.87 -21.78
CA GLY A 47 24.94 22.88 -22.55
C GLY A 47 25.48 21.46 -22.41
N MET A 48 26.80 21.30 -22.24
CA MET A 48 27.43 20.00 -22.02
C MET A 48 27.12 19.43 -20.64
N ASN A 49 27.03 20.25 -19.59
CA ASN A 49 26.68 19.80 -18.24
C ASN A 49 25.31 19.12 -18.23
N SER A 50 24.31 19.67 -18.91
CA SER A 50 22.99 19.05 -19.03
C SER A 50 23.04 17.72 -19.78
N LYS A 51 23.83 17.63 -20.85
CA LYS A 51 24.04 16.37 -21.58
C LYS A 51 24.74 15.32 -20.71
N ILE A 52 25.78 15.70 -19.97
CA ILE A 52 26.48 14.81 -19.03
C ILE A 52 25.52 14.34 -17.93
N GLN A 53 24.69 15.24 -17.39
CA GLN A 53 23.70 14.87 -16.38
C GLN A 53 22.69 13.86 -16.95
N SER A 54 22.18 14.08 -18.17
CA SER A 54 21.29 13.11 -18.85
C SER A 54 21.97 11.75 -19.05
N VAL A 55 23.21 11.72 -19.53
CA VAL A 55 23.99 10.47 -19.69
C VAL A 55 24.21 9.81 -18.34
N SER A 56 24.49 10.56 -17.28
CA SER A 56 24.67 10.00 -15.93
C SER A 56 23.38 9.37 -15.39
N SER A 57 22.23 10.00 -15.62
CA SER A 57 20.93 9.44 -15.26
C SER A 57 20.62 8.18 -16.08
N HIS A 58 20.93 8.20 -17.38
CA HIS A 58 20.76 7.04 -18.25
C HIS A 58 21.66 5.87 -17.82
N ASN A 59 22.91 6.16 -17.45
CA ASN A 59 23.83 5.16 -16.91
C ASN A 59 23.31 4.59 -15.59
N ARG A 60 22.79 5.43 -14.69
CA ARG A 60 22.18 4.97 -13.43
C ARG A 60 20.99 4.05 -13.70
N MET A 61 20.14 4.38 -14.67
CA MET A 61 19.05 3.50 -15.11
C MET A 61 19.56 2.18 -15.66
N MET A 62 20.61 2.19 -16.52
CA MET A 62 21.22 0.95 -17.00
C MET A 62 21.76 0.10 -15.85
N THR A 63 22.46 0.67 -14.87
CA THR A 63 22.95 -0.07 -13.70
C THR A 63 21.80 -0.68 -12.89
N SER A 64 20.72 0.07 -12.68
CA SER A 64 19.52 -0.47 -12.02
C SER A 64 18.87 -1.61 -12.80
N ASN A 65 18.80 -1.51 -14.13
CA ASN A 65 18.27 -2.58 -14.98
C ASN A 65 19.14 -3.84 -14.94
N VAL A 66 20.47 -3.70 -14.89
CA VAL A 66 21.40 -4.83 -14.74
C VAL A 66 21.17 -5.52 -13.40
N ALA A 67 21.10 -4.76 -12.29
CA ALA A 67 20.82 -5.35 -10.97
C ALA A 67 19.45 -6.04 -10.91
N MET A 68 18.43 -5.48 -11.59
CA MET A 68 17.12 -6.11 -11.72
C MET A 68 17.20 -7.41 -12.53
N ALA A 69 17.95 -7.43 -13.64
CA ALA A 69 18.16 -8.63 -14.43
C ALA A 69 18.87 -9.73 -13.63
N ASP A 70 19.87 -9.39 -12.82
CA ASP A 70 20.53 -10.34 -11.92
C ASP A 70 19.57 -10.91 -10.87
N ALA A 71 18.74 -10.05 -10.25
CA ALA A 71 17.73 -10.48 -9.29
C ALA A 71 16.65 -11.36 -9.93
N MET A 72 16.23 -11.04 -11.15
CA MET A 72 15.28 -11.85 -11.93
C MET A 72 15.90 -13.20 -12.31
N SER A 73 17.19 -13.23 -12.68
CA SER A 73 17.92 -14.47 -12.97
C SER A 73 17.96 -15.40 -11.75
N ASN A 74 18.30 -14.86 -10.58
CA ASN A 74 18.30 -15.63 -9.32
C ASN A 74 16.90 -16.13 -8.95
N THR A 75 15.88 -15.28 -9.10
CA THR A 75 14.48 -15.67 -8.87
C THR A 75 14.07 -16.77 -9.84
N ALA A 76 14.39 -16.66 -11.13
CA ALA A 76 14.06 -17.67 -12.14
C ALA A 76 14.75 -19.01 -11.85
N SER A 77 16.02 -18.99 -11.45
CA SER A 77 16.74 -20.19 -10.99
C SER A 77 16.07 -20.83 -9.77
N THR A 78 15.65 -20.01 -8.80
CA THR A 78 14.91 -20.48 -7.62
C THR A 78 13.55 -21.07 -7.99
N MET A 79 12.81 -20.42 -8.89
CA MET A 79 11.52 -20.93 -9.38
C MET A 79 11.69 -22.23 -10.17
N LYS A 80 12.77 -22.37 -10.95
CA LYS A 80 13.10 -23.62 -11.63
C LYS A 80 13.35 -24.74 -10.64
N ASN A 81 14.16 -24.50 -9.61
CA ASN A 81 14.40 -25.48 -8.56
C ASN A 81 13.10 -25.82 -7.82
N MET A 82 12.26 -24.83 -7.51
CA MET A 82 10.95 -25.03 -6.89
C MET A 82 10.04 -25.91 -7.77
N ASN A 83 10.06 -25.71 -9.09
CA ASN A 83 9.31 -26.53 -10.05
C ASN A 83 9.80 -27.98 -10.07
N ASP A 84 11.11 -28.21 -9.95
CA ASP A 84 11.69 -29.56 -9.91
C ASP A 84 11.38 -30.28 -8.58
N LEU A 85 11.22 -29.54 -7.47
CA LEU A 85 10.82 -30.09 -6.16
C LEU A 85 9.30 -30.24 -6.01
N MET A 86 8.50 -29.39 -6.63
CA MET A 86 7.04 -29.51 -6.65
C MET A 86 6.62 -30.62 -7.64
N LYS A 87 6.70 -31.88 -7.20
CA LYS A 87 6.01 -32.96 -7.91
C LYS A 87 4.50 -32.77 -7.71
N PRO A 88 3.70 -32.58 -8.77
CA PRO A 88 2.26 -32.36 -8.64
C PRO A 88 1.55 -33.53 -7.94
N GLU A 89 2.10 -34.74 -8.07
CA GLU A 89 1.61 -35.94 -7.37
C GLU A 89 1.78 -35.86 -5.85
N GLU A 90 2.92 -35.33 -5.35
CA GLU A 90 3.16 -35.19 -3.91
C GLU A 90 2.27 -34.08 -3.30
N VAL A 91 2.03 -33.00 -4.05
CA VAL A 91 1.12 -31.93 -3.63
C VAL A 91 -0.33 -32.43 -3.60
N ALA A 92 -0.78 -33.16 -4.63
CA ALA A 92 -2.11 -33.76 -4.66
C ALA A 92 -2.32 -34.79 -3.55
N ALA A 93 -1.31 -35.63 -3.28
CA ALA A 93 -1.34 -36.60 -2.17
C ALA A 93 -1.42 -35.91 -0.81
N LYS A 94 -0.65 -34.83 -0.58
CA LYS A 94 -0.73 -34.04 0.65
C LYS A 94 -2.08 -33.33 0.80
N LEU A 95 -2.66 -32.82 -0.29
CA LEU A 95 -4.00 -32.22 -0.30
C LEU A 95 -5.09 -33.24 0.06
N LYS A 96 -5.01 -34.45 -0.49
CA LYS A 96 -5.94 -35.54 -0.16
C LYS A 96 -5.81 -35.97 1.31
N ASN A 97 -4.59 -36.12 1.80
CA ASN A 97 -4.36 -36.47 3.21
C ASN A 97 -4.81 -35.35 4.15
N PHE A 98 -4.64 -34.08 3.76
CA PHE A 98 -5.16 -32.93 4.49
C PHE A 98 -6.69 -32.91 4.51
N GLN A 99 -7.35 -33.15 3.37
CA GLN A 99 -8.82 -33.28 3.32
C GLN A 99 -9.33 -34.41 4.21
N GLN A 100 -8.68 -35.58 4.20
CA GLN A 100 -9.06 -36.68 5.08
C GLN A 100 -8.84 -36.36 6.56
N ALA A 101 -7.73 -35.68 6.90
CA ALA A 101 -7.46 -35.25 8.27
C ALA A 101 -8.45 -34.17 8.73
N ALA A 102 -8.77 -33.20 7.87
CA ALA A 102 -9.76 -32.16 8.13
C ALA A 102 -11.15 -32.75 8.31
N MET A 103 -11.57 -33.68 7.44
CA MET A 103 -12.85 -34.38 7.56
C MET A 103 -12.91 -35.23 8.83
N LYS A 104 -11.80 -35.89 9.19
CA LYS A 104 -11.72 -36.66 10.44
C LYS A 104 -11.76 -35.75 11.67
N MET A 105 -11.19 -34.55 11.57
CA MET A 105 -11.26 -33.53 12.63
C MET A 105 -12.68 -32.99 12.77
N ASP A 106 -13.36 -32.65 11.66
CA ASP A 106 -14.78 -32.24 11.66
C ASP A 106 -15.66 -33.31 12.30
N MET A 107 -15.52 -34.58 11.89
CA MET A 107 -16.26 -35.69 12.51
C MET A 107 -15.92 -35.89 13.99
N THR A 108 -14.71 -35.54 14.42
CA THR A 108 -14.32 -35.63 15.83
C THR A 108 -14.92 -34.48 16.63
N ASP A 109 -14.97 -33.26 16.06
CA ASP A 109 -15.65 -32.11 16.67
C ASP A 109 -17.17 -32.33 16.73
N GLU A 110 -17.78 -32.93 15.70
CA GLU A 110 -19.20 -33.34 15.72
C GLU A 110 -19.44 -34.39 16.81
N MET A 111 -18.65 -35.47 16.86
CA MET A 111 -18.81 -36.47 17.93
C MET A 111 -18.55 -35.90 19.33
N ILE A 112 -17.61 -34.96 19.48
CA ILE A 112 -17.35 -34.29 20.75
C ILE A 112 -18.55 -33.41 21.14
N ASN A 113 -19.12 -32.65 20.20
CA ASN A 113 -20.32 -31.85 20.46
C ASN A 113 -21.51 -32.75 20.78
N ASP A 114 -21.76 -33.83 20.03
CA ASP A 114 -22.83 -34.78 20.32
C ASP A 114 -22.66 -35.43 21.71
N THR A 115 -21.42 -35.77 22.09
CA THR A 115 -21.14 -36.33 23.43
C THR A 115 -21.29 -35.29 24.53
N LEU A 116 -20.90 -34.04 24.28
CA LEU A 116 -21.12 -32.94 25.21
C LEU A 116 -22.61 -32.65 25.36
N ASP A 117 -23.36 -32.57 24.26
CA ASP A 117 -24.80 -32.37 24.24
C ASP A 117 -25.54 -33.52 24.95
N ASP A 118 -25.12 -34.78 24.78
CA ASP A 118 -25.66 -35.93 25.52
C ASP A 118 -25.35 -35.86 27.02
N ILE A 119 -24.19 -35.30 27.42
CA ILE A 119 -23.82 -35.08 28.82
C ILE A 119 -24.63 -33.91 29.42
N PHE A 120 -24.88 -32.85 28.65
CA PHE A 120 -25.69 -31.69 29.07
C PHE A 120 -27.20 -31.97 29.00
N ALA A 121 -27.65 -32.97 28.23
CA ALA A 121 -29.05 -33.37 28.13
C ALA A 121 -29.56 -34.12 29.37
N ASP A 122 -28.67 -34.64 30.23
CA ASP A 122 -29.06 -35.38 31.43
C ASP A 122 -28.95 -34.51 32.68
N SER A 123 -30.07 -33.84 32.98
CA SER A 123 -30.49 -33.33 34.30
C SER A 123 -30.07 -31.89 34.71
N ASP A 124 -31.08 -31.01 34.78
CA ASP A 124 -31.20 -29.73 35.54
C ASP A 124 -30.79 -28.37 34.90
N GLU A 125 -30.16 -28.30 33.73
CA GLU A 125 -29.71 -26.99 33.17
C GLU A 125 -30.78 -26.11 32.49
N GLU A 126 -31.85 -26.66 31.92
CA GLU A 126 -32.90 -25.84 31.27
C GLU A 126 -33.65 -24.91 32.25
N GLN A 127 -33.87 -25.33 33.50
CA GLN A 127 -34.54 -24.49 34.50
C GLN A 127 -33.60 -23.46 35.13
N GLU A 128 -32.31 -23.79 35.29
CA GLU A 128 -31.30 -22.86 35.78
C GLU A 128 -30.96 -21.78 34.74
N THR A 129 -30.90 -22.13 33.46
CA THR A 129 -30.66 -21.16 32.36
C THR A 129 -31.80 -20.16 32.22
N ASP A 130 -33.06 -20.59 32.27
CA ASP A 130 -34.22 -19.68 32.27
C ASP A 130 -34.25 -18.76 33.49
N ALA A 131 -33.86 -19.24 34.68
CA ALA A 131 -33.75 -18.42 35.88
C ALA A 131 -32.65 -17.36 35.76
N VAL A 132 -31.48 -17.72 35.22
CA VAL A 132 -30.36 -16.79 34.99
C VAL A 132 -30.71 -15.75 33.92
N VAL A 133 -31.39 -16.15 32.83
CA VAL A 133 -31.83 -15.21 31.80
C VAL A 133 -32.84 -14.21 32.37
N ASN A 134 -33.83 -14.67 33.15
CA ASN A 134 -34.78 -13.77 33.80
C ASN A 134 -34.10 -12.84 34.81
N GLN A 135 -33.12 -13.33 35.57
CA GLN A 135 -32.32 -12.51 36.50
C GLN A 135 -31.54 -11.40 35.78
N VAL A 136 -30.91 -11.71 34.64
CA VAL A 136 -30.19 -10.71 33.83
C VAL A 136 -31.15 -9.67 33.23
N LEU A 137 -32.34 -10.10 32.78
CA LEU A 137 -33.35 -9.20 32.23
C LEU A 137 -33.92 -8.25 33.29
N ASP A 138 -34.14 -8.73 34.52
CA ASP A 138 -34.57 -7.88 35.65
C ASP A 138 -33.48 -6.87 36.03
N GLU A 139 -32.21 -7.29 36.03
CA GLU A 139 -31.07 -6.44 36.35
C GLU A 139 -30.87 -5.32 35.30
N ILE A 140 -31.15 -5.59 34.02
CA ILE A 140 -31.19 -4.58 32.95
C ILE A 140 -32.44 -3.67 33.07
N GLY A 141 -33.59 -4.22 33.44
CA GLY A 141 -34.87 -3.48 33.54
C GLY A 141 -34.93 -2.46 34.67
N ILE A 142 -34.22 -2.70 35.77
CA ILE A 142 -34.20 -1.81 36.96
C ILE A 142 -33.26 -0.59 36.76
N GLU A 143 -32.19 -0.71 35.97
CA GLU A 143 -31.23 0.38 35.71
C GLU A 143 -31.83 1.55 34.89
N ILE A 144 -32.79 1.29 33.98
CA ILE A 144 -33.35 2.33 33.08
C ILE A 144 -34.39 3.23 33.77
N SER A 145 -35.18 2.69 34.70
CA SER A 145 -36.23 3.47 35.37
C SER A 145 -35.72 4.30 36.55
N GLY A 146 -34.56 3.95 37.12
CA GLY A 146 -33.98 4.61 38.30
C GLY A 146 -33.28 5.96 38.02
N LYS A 147 -32.94 6.28 36.77
CA LYS A 147 -32.16 7.50 36.42
C LYS A 147 -32.93 8.58 35.65
N MET A 148 -34.23 8.40 35.38
CA MET A 148 -35.05 9.34 34.58
C MET A 148 -36.01 10.23 35.39
N ARG A 149 -35.73 10.46 36.68
CA ARG A 149 -36.47 11.41 37.55
C ARG A 149 -35.56 12.49 38.13
N ALA A 150 -34.80 13.20 37.28
CA ALA A 150 -34.20 14.47 37.68
C ALA A 150 -33.90 15.39 36.47
N ALA A 151 -34.76 16.41 36.37
CA ALA A 151 -34.47 17.76 35.86
C ALA A 151 -34.58 18.06 34.35
N PRO A 152 -34.99 19.31 34.00
CA PRO A 152 -35.71 19.66 32.77
C PRO A 152 -34.89 20.51 31.78
N GLY A 153 -35.40 20.66 30.56
CA GLY A 153 -35.22 21.89 29.79
C GLY A 153 -34.69 21.76 28.35
N VAL A 154 -35.63 21.90 27.40
CA VAL A 154 -35.58 22.75 26.19
C VAL A 154 -34.25 22.87 25.42
N GLU A 155 -34.24 22.48 24.14
CA GLU A 155 -34.22 23.43 22.99
C GLU A 155 -34.07 22.71 21.64
N LYS A 156 -34.99 23.11 20.76
CA LYS A 156 -34.99 23.13 19.29
C LYS A 156 -33.72 22.69 18.55
N GLY A 157 -33.96 21.83 17.56
CA GLY A 157 -33.78 22.27 16.17
C GLY A 157 -32.63 21.65 15.39
N SER A 158 -33.02 20.90 14.34
CA SER A 158 -32.27 20.64 13.10
C SER A 158 -31.01 19.76 13.28
N ILE A 159 -30.61 18.83 12.43
CA ILE A 159 -30.68 18.68 10.96
C ILE A 159 -30.55 17.17 10.69
N GLY A 160 -31.38 16.62 9.81
CA GLY A 160 -31.21 15.26 9.30
C GLY A 160 -30.11 15.16 8.24
N VAL A 161 -29.25 14.16 8.35
CA VAL A 161 -28.38 13.53 7.34
C VAL A 161 -28.06 12.14 7.93
N ALA A 162 -28.09 10.97 7.29
CA ALA A 162 -28.18 10.58 5.89
C ALA A 162 -28.81 9.17 5.81
N SER A 163 -29.36 8.89 4.64
CA SER A 163 -29.85 7.60 4.15
C SER A 163 -28.82 6.47 4.31
N LYS A 164 -29.27 5.30 4.77
CA LYS A 164 -28.65 4.02 4.45
C LYS A 164 -29.73 2.99 4.13
N ALA A 165 -29.45 2.26 3.06
CA ALA A 165 -30.32 1.40 2.26
C ALA A 165 -31.17 0.40 3.04
N LYS A 166 -32.39 0.16 2.53
CA LYS A 166 -33.24 -0.98 2.88
C LYS A 166 -32.52 -2.29 2.52
N SER A 167 -32.37 -3.18 3.49
CA SER A 167 -32.16 -4.61 3.24
C SER A 167 -33.39 -5.19 2.53
N PRO A 168 -33.23 -6.09 1.54
CA PRO A 168 -34.36 -6.78 0.92
C PRO A 168 -35.10 -7.59 1.99
N SER A 169 -36.43 -7.56 1.96
CA SER A 169 -37.25 -8.27 2.95
C SER A 169 -37.26 -9.77 2.63
N GLU A 170 -37.57 -10.56 3.65
CA GLU A 170 -37.64 -12.03 3.61
C GLU A 170 -38.51 -12.57 2.47
N ALA A 171 -39.57 -11.82 2.11
CA ALA A 171 -40.45 -12.13 0.97
C ALA A 171 -39.75 -12.09 -0.39
N ASP A 172 -38.75 -11.22 -0.58
CA ASP A 172 -38.00 -11.12 -1.83
C ASP A 172 -37.00 -12.28 -2.01
N LEU A 173 -36.53 -12.87 -0.91
CA LEU A 173 -35.63 -14.03 -0.90
C LEU A 173 -36.39 -15.33 -1.18
N GLU A 174 -37.58 -15.49 -0.60
CA GLU A 174 -38.44 -16.66 -0.82
C GLU A 174 -38.89 -16.77 -2.28
N ALA A 175 -39.23 -15.64 -2.91
CA ALA A 175 -39.57 -15.59 -4.33
C ALA A 175 -38.39 -15.97 -5.25
N GLN A 176 -37.14 -15.67 -4.85
CA GLN A 176 -35.95 -16.07 -5.60
C GLN A 176 -35.65 -17.56 -5.47
N LEU A 177 -35.85 -18.13 -4.28
CA LEU A 177 -35.73 -19.58 -4.04
C LEU A 177 -36.75 -20.38 -4.85
N ALA A 178 -38.00 -19.91 -4.94
CA ALA A 178 -39.04 -20.56 -5.73
C ALA A 178 -38.70 -20.61 -7.22
N ARG A 179 -38.09 -19.55 -7.76
CA ARG A 179 -37.65 -19.48 -9.18
C ARG A 179 -36.48 -20.40 -9.50
N LEU A 180 -35.60 -20.67 -8.53
CA LEU A 180 -34.49 -21.60 -8.71
C LEU A 180 -34.97 -23.06 -8.65
N ARG A 181 -35.94 -23.38 -7.80
CA ARG A 181 -36.52 -24.73 -7.69
C ARG A 181 -37.40 -25.12 -8.88
N SER A 182 -37.92 -24.17 -9.65
CA SER A 182 -38.72 -24.44 -10.84
C SER A 182 -37.90 -24.62 -12.13
N ASN A 183 -36.58 -24.46 -12.06
CA ASN A 183 -35.66 -24.57 -13.20
C ASN A 183 -34.81 -25.86 -13.17
N GLU A 184 -35.30 -26.89 -12.48
CA GLU A 184 -34.80 -28.27 -12.55
C GLU A 184 -35.91 -29.22 -13.00
#